data_AF-A0A438XMB8-F1
#
_entry.id   AF-A0A438XMB8-F1
#
_cell.length_a   1.000
_cell.length_b   1.000
_cell.length_c   1.000
_cell.angle_alpha   90.00
_cell.angle_beta   90.00
_cell.angle_gamma   90.00
#
_symmetry.space_group_name_H-M   'P 1'
#
loop_
_entity.id
_entity.type
_entity.pdbx_description
1 polymer ?
#
loop_
_entity_poly.entity_id
_entity_poly.type
_entity_poly.pdbx_seq_one_letter_code
_entity_poly.pdbx_strand_id
1 'polypeptide(L)' 'VIASGVGEVAKRIIQKAKEYDIALFSNPMLVDSLLKVELDCAIPEELYESVVQVFLWLNSVENNAQMSK' A
#
# COMPACT_ATOMS: atom_id res chain seq x y z
N VAL A 1 2.73 -4.30 9.68
CA VAL A 1 2.99 -4.26 8.21
C VAL A 1 3.43 -5.65 7.75
N ILE A 2 2.90 -6.19 6.64
CA ILE A 2 3.18 -7.60 6.24
C ILE A 2 4.48 -7.78 5.42
N ALA A 3 4.90 -6.75 4.69
CA ALA A 3 6.12 -6.78 3.90
C ALA A 3 6.63 -5.34 3.70
N SER A 4 7.94 -5.16 3.75
CA SER A 4 8.63 -3.88 3.53
C SER A 4 9.99 -4.16 2.91
N GLY A 5 10.49 -3.24 2.08
CA GLY A 5 11.77 -3.40 1.43
C GLY A 5 12.16 -2.21 0.57
N VAL A 6 13.46 -2.09 0.29
CA VAL A 6 14.04 -1.03 -0.56
C VAL A 6 14.85 -1.64 -1.70
N GLY A 7 15.10 -0.85 -2.75
CA GLY A 7 15.92 -1.26 -3.89
C GLY A 7 15.40 -2.54 -4.56
N GLU A 8 16.25 -3.56 -4.63
CA GLU A 8 15.94 -4.82 -5.31
C GLU A 8 14.80 -5.60 -4.63
N VAL A 9 14.68 -5.52 -3.31
CA VAL A 9 13.59 -6.16 -2.57
C VAL A 9 12.26 -5.51 -2.92
N ALA A 10 12.21 -4.17 -2.98
CA ALA A 10 11.02 -3.43 -3.38
C ALA A 10 10.54 -3.83 -4.79
N LYS A 11 11.48 -3.95 -5.74
CA LYS A 11 11.16 -4.41 -7.11
C LYS A 11 10.52 -5.79 -7.12
N ARG A 12 11.04 -6.73 -6.33
CA ARG A 12 10.50 -8.10 -6.22
C ARG A 12 9.10 -8.11 -5.60
N ILE A 13 8.85 -7.26 -4.59
CA ILE A 13 7.52 -7.10 -3.98
C ILE A 13 6.52 -6.58 -5.03
N ILE A 14 6.91 -5.53 -5.76
CA ILE A 14 6.07 -4.94 -6.83
C ILE A 14 5.81 -5.95 -7.94
N GLN A 15 6.82 -6.73 -8.33
CA GLN A 15 6.66 -7.77 -9.34
C GLN A 15 5.63 -8.82 -8.90
N LYS A 16 5.76 -9.35 -7.68
CA LYS A 16 4.77 -10.29 -7.13
C LYS A 16 3.38 -9.66 -7.06
N ALA A 17 3.26 -8.41 -6.60
CA ALA A 17 1.97 -7.73 -6.56
C ALA A 17 1.28 -7.72 -7.94
N LYS A 18 2.02 -7.47 -9.01
CA LYS A 18 1.50 -7.53 -10.39
C LYS A 18 1.10 -8.95 -10.81
N GLU A 19 1.88 -9.96 -10.45
CA GLU A 19 1.58 -11.37 -10.76
C GLU A 19 0.28 -11.86 -10.11
N TYR A 20 -0.07 -11.32 -8.94
CA TYR A 20 -1.29 -11.65 -8.19
C TYR A 20 -2.41 -10.62 -8.36
N ASP A 21 -2.30 -9.70 -9.32
CA ASP A 21 -3.28 -8.62 -9.58
C ASP A 21 -3.62 -7.76 -8.34
N ILE A 22 -2.60 -7.51 -7.50
CA ILE A 22 -2.71 -6.64 -6.33
C ILE A 22 -2.52 -5.19 -6.77
N ALA A 23 -3.49 -4.34 -6.44
CA ALA A 23 -3.48 -2.92 -6.76
C ALA A 23 -2.26 -2.20 -6.14
N LEU A 24 -1.60 -1.37 -6.95
CA LEU A 24 -0.42 -0.61 -6.52
C LEU A 24 -0.79 0.85 -6.27
N PHE A 25 -0.51 1.31 -5.06
CA PHE A 25 -0.66 2.70 -4.65
C PHE A 25 0.72 3.35 -4.43
N SER A 26 0.93 4.53 -4.99
CA SER A 26 2.20 5.26 -4.88
C SER A 26 1.97 6.58 -4.16
N ASN A 27 2.52 6.71 -2.95
CA ASN A 27 2.57 7.96 -2.20
C ASN A 27 3.90 8.05 -1.45
N PRO A 28 4.83 8.94 -1.87
CA PRO A 28 6.16 9.00 -1.28
C PRO A 28 6.14 9.33 0.22
N MET A 29 5.26 10.24 0.65
CA MET A 29 5.14 10.66 2.05
C MET A 29 4.66 9.51 2.96
N LEU A 30 3.71 8.71 2.47
CA LEU A 30 3.24 7.51 3.18
C LEU A 30 4.33 6.42 3.21
N VAL A 31 5.05 6.22 2.11
CA VAL A 31 6.12 5.21 2.02
C VAL A 31 7.24 5.51 3.01
N ASP A 32 7.73 6.75 3.07
CA ASP A 32 8.76 7.17 4.04
C ASP A 32 8.35 6.92 5.49
N SER A 33 7.06 7.06 5.77
CA SER A 33 6.51 6.86 7.10
C SER A 33 6.34 5.37 7.44
N LEU A 34 5.77 4.59 6.52
CA LEU A 34 5.59 3.14 6.68
C LEU A 34 6.91 2.36 6.69
N LEU A 35 7.95 2.87 6.03
CA LEU A 35 9.30 2.26 6.06
C LEU A 35 9.90 2.22 7.48
N LYS A 36 9.45 3.12 8.37
CA LYS A 36 9.90 3.18 9.77
C LYS A 36 9.09 2.24 10.69
N VAL A 37 7.99 1.68 10.20
CA VAL A 37 7.13 0.79 10.98
C VAL A 37 7.71 -0.63 10.95
N GLU A 38 7.84 -1.24 12.12
CA GLU A 38 8.30 -2.62 12.23
C GLU A 38 7.32 -3.60 11.57
N LEU A 39 7.87 -4.67 11.00
CA LEU A 39 7.08 -5.76 10.44
C LEU A 39 6.25 -6.43 11.53
N ASP A 40 5.05 -6.87 11.16
CA ASP A 40 4.08 -7.52 12.05
C ASP A 40 3.60 -6.67 13.25
N CYS A 41 4.05 -5.41 13.36
CA CYS A 41 3.52 -4.44 14.31
C CYS A 41 2.28 -3.72 13.77
N ALA A 42 1.48 -3.23 14.73
CA ALA A 42 0.38 -2.32 14.46
C ALA A 42 0.90 -0.98 13.93
N ILE A 43 0.10 -0.34 13.08
CA ILE A 43 0.41 0.97 12.54
C ILE A 43 0.27 2.01 13.67
N PRO A 44 1.23 2.93 13.85
CA PRO A 44 1.11 4.00 14.85
C PRO A 44 0.02 5.00 14.47
N GLU A 45 -0.60 5.63 15.47
CA GLU A 45 -1.73 6.57 15.30
C GLU A 45 -1.40 7.73 14.35
N GLU A 46 -0.15 8.20 14.35
CA GLU A 46 0.31 9.29 13.47
C GLU A 46 0.13 8.98 11.97
N LEU A 47 0.02 7.70 11.60
CA LEU A 47 -0.13 7.25 10.22
C LEU A 47 -1.57 6.89 9.84
N TYR A 48 -2.51 6.98 10.78
CA TYR A 48 -3.91 6.60 10.53
C TYR A 48 -4.53 7.42 9.40
N GLU A 49 -4.31 8.74 9.38
CA GLU A 49 -4.80 9.59 8.28
C GLU A 49 -4.25 9.15 6.92
N SER A 50 -2.96 8.80 6.87
CA SER A 50 -2.32 8.37 5.62
C SER A 50 -2.85 7.02 5.14
N VAL A 51 -3.15 6.10 6.07
CA VAL A 51 -3.77 4.81 5.77
C VAL A 51 -5.22 4.97 5.31
N VAL A 52 -5.99 5.88 5.91
CA VAL A 52 -7.35 6.21 5.48
C VAL A 52 -7.36 6.68 4.01
N GLN A 53 -6.38 7.48 3.59
CA GLN A 53 -6.26 7.88 2.17
C GLN A 53 -6.08 6.69 1.23
N VAL A 54 -5.33 5.65 1.63
CA VAL A 54 -5.20 4.41 0.86
C VAL A 54 -6.54 3.69 0.75
N PHE A 55 -7.31 3.60 1.84
CA PHE A 55 -8.64 2.97 1.82
C PHE A 55 -9.64 3.74 0.95
N LEU A 56 -9.62 5.07 1.00
CA LEU A 56 -10.46 5.89 0.12
C LEU A 56 -10.10 5.70 -1.36
N TRP A 57 -8.81 5.62 -1.67
CA TRP A 57 -8.34 5.30 -3.01
C TRP A 57 -8.77 3.89 -3.43
N LEU A 58 -8.59 2.90 -2.57
CA LEU A 58 -8.98 1.52 -2.84
C LEU A 58 -10.48 1.40 -3.12
N ASN A 59 -11.31 2.01 -2.29
CA ASN A 59 -12.75 2.09 -2.51
C ASN A 59 -13.08 2.77 -3.84
N SER A 60 -12.34 3.80 -4.24
CA SER A 60 -12.52 4.46 -5.55
C SER A 60 -12.14 3.55 -6.72
N VAL A 61 -11.08 2.74 -6.58
CA VAL A 61 -10.67 1.73 -7.57
C VAL A 61 -11.71 0.61 -7.67
N GLU A 62 -12.22 0.11 -6.54
CA GLU A 62 -13.26 -0.91 -6.50
C GLU A 62 -14.59 -0.41 -7.09
N ASN A 63 -15.01 0.81 -6.77
CA ASN A 63 -16.22 1.40 -7.34
C ASN A 63 -16.10 1.62 -8.86
N ASN A 64 -14.93 2.02 -9.36
CA ASN A 64 -14.70 2.11 -10.82
C ASN A 64 -14.72 0.72 -11.48
N ALA A 65 -14.19 -0.30 -10.81
CA ALA A 65 -14.24 -1.68 -11.29
C ALA A 65 -15.67 -2.25 -11.30
N GLN A 66 -16.53 -1.86 -10.34
CA GLN A 66 -17.95 -2.25 -10.30
C GLN A 66 -18.81 -1.51 -11.34
N MET A 67 -18.51 -0.25 -11.65
CA MET A 67 -19.21 0.54 -12.67
C MET A 67 -18.93 0.09 -14.12
N SER A 68 -17.93 -0.79 -14.33
CA SER A 68 -17.59 -1.38 -15.64
C SER A 68 -18.18 -2.78 -15.86
N LYS A 69 -19.14 -3.23 -15.04
CA LYS A 69 -19.90 -4.47 -15.24
C LYS A 69 -21.29 -4.22 -15.82
#